data_AF-A0A075FLA7-F1
#
_entry.id   AF-A0A075FLA7-F1
#
_cell.length_a   1.000
_cell.length_b   1.000
_cell.length_c   1.000
_cell.angle_alpha   90.00
_cell.angle_beta   90.00
_cell.angle_gamma   90.00
#
_symmetry.space_group_name_H-M   'P 1'
#
loop_
_entity.id
_entity.type
_entity.pdbx_description
1 polymer ?
#
loop_
_entity_poly.entity_id
_entity_poly.type
_entity_poly.pdbx_seq_one_letter_code
_entity_poly.pdbx_strand_id
1 'polypeptide(L)'
;MNAGYFIVIVLVSGFIAGTIHGAVNLAIVEPYLDEAIGIENQVLFKSGEAEDTPQFWVEYNSYRDWQKSGQLLAGGILGMSIGALFGVVFAYSRNSLPEGHTVKKHLFLLQSCGLLFS
;
A
#
# COMPACT_ATOMS: atom_id res chain seq x y z
N MET A 1 -20.71 20.30 -4.72
CA MET A 1 -19.44 20.07 -4.00
C MET A 1 -18.34 20.81 -4.76
N ASN A 2 -17.48 21.58 -4.08
CA ASN A 2 -16.33 22.22 -4.74
C ASN A 2 -15.36 21.12 -5.23
N ALA A 3 -14.82 21.26 -6.44
CA ALA A 3 -13.88 20.32 -7.03
C ALA A 3 -12.64 20.12 -6.14
N GLY A 4 -12.16 21.17 -5.47
CA GLY A 4 -11.04 21.07 -4.53
C GLY A 4 -11.33 20.14 -3.36
N TYR A 5 -12.54 20.24 -2.76
CA TYR A 5 -12.93 19.34 -1.67
C TYR A 5 -13.05 17.88 -2.13
N PHE A 6 -13.57 17.64 -3.33
CA PHE A 6 -13.64 16.29 -3.88
C PHE A 6 -12.25 15.65 -4.03
N ILE A 7 -11.30 16.38 -4.62
CA ILE A 7 -9.93 15.90 -4.83
C ILE A 7 -9.26 15.57 -3.49
N VAL A 8 -9.35 16.47 -2.51
CA VAL A 8 -8.76 16.25 -1.18
C VAL A 8 -9.34 15.00 -0.52
N ILE A 9 -10.68 14.83 -0.54
CA ILE A 9 -11.33 13.66 0.05
C ILE A 9 -10.83 12.38 -0.60
N VAL A 10 -10.74 12.33 -1.93
CA VAL A 10 -10.29 11.14 -2.66
C VAL A 10 -8.83 10.81 -2.35
N LEU A 11 -7.93 11.80 -2.35
CA LEU A 11 -6.52 11.59 -2.07
C LEU A 11 -6.28 11.12 -0.63
N VAL A 12 -6.94 11.77 0.34
CA VAL A 12 -6.81 11.39 1.76
C VAL A 12 -7.40 10.01 2.01
N SER A 13 -8.58 9.72 1.45
CA SER A 13 -9.20 8.39 1.59
C SER A 13 -8.34 7.30 0.96
N GLY A 14 -7.76 7.56 -0.22
CA GLY A 14 -6.83 6.65 -0.89
C GLY A 14 -5.57 6.43 -0.06
N PHE A 15 -4.97 7.48 0.49
CA PHE A 15 -3.78 7.37 1.33
C PHE A 15 -4.04 6.55 2.60
N ILE A 16 -5.17 6.77 3.27
CA ILE A 16 -5.56 6.00 4.45
C ILE A 16 -5.76 4.53 4.09
N ALA A 17 -6.50 4.23 3.02
CA ALA A 17 -6.72 2.86 2.57
C ALA A 17 -5.41 2.15 2.20
N GLY A 18 -4.51 2.85 1.50
CA GLY A 18 -3.18 2.35 1.16
C GLY A 18 -2.29 2.12 2.37
N THR A 19 -2.36 2.99 3.37
CA THR A 19 -1.62 2.84 4.64
C THR A 19 -2.14 1.63 5.41
N ILE A 20 -3.46 1.42 5.48
CA ILE A 20 -4.06 0.21 6.08
C ILE A 20 -3.57 -1.04 5.34
N HIS A 21 -3.56 -1.02 4.01
CA HIS A 21 -3.03 -2.13 3.22
C HIS A 21 -1.55 -2.42 3.54
N GLY A 22 -0.71 -1.39 3.60
CA GLY A 22 0.70 -1.51 4.01
C GLY A 22 0.87 -2.03 5.45
N ALA A 23 0.01 -1.62 6.37
CA ALA A 23 0.02 -2.08 7.76
C ALA A 23 -0.40 -3.56 7.89
N VAL A 24 -1.40 -3.99 7.12
CA VAL A 24 -1.79 -5.41 7.07
C VAL A 24 -0.64 -6.24 6.50
N ASN A 25 0.03 -5.77 5.45
CA ASN A 25 1.22 -6.43 4.91
C ASN A 25 2.34 -6.50 5.94
N LEU A 26 2.56 -5.42 6.70
CA LEU A 26 3.53 -5.38 7.79
C LEU A 26 3.19 -6.41 8.90
N ALA A 27 1.92 -6.56 9.25
CA ALA A 27 1.50 -7.45 10.32
C ALA A 27 1.54 -8.94 9.92
N ILE A 28 1.27 -9.25 8.65
CA ILE A 28 1.11 -10.64 8.19
C ILE A 28 2.34 -11.14 7.45
N VAL A 29 2.92 -10.35 6.55
CA VAL A 29 3.98 -10.81 5.63
C VAL A 29 5.38 -10.62 6.23
N GLU A 30 5.64 -9.51 6.93
CA GLU A 30 6.98 -9.27 7.51
C GLU A 30 7.46 -10.35 8.48
N PRO A 31 6.62 -10.98 9.34
CA PRO A 31 7.10 -12.07 10.19
C PRO A 31 7.74 -13.23 9.39
N TYR A 32 7.17 -13.58 8.24
CA TYR A 32 7.73 -14.61 7.36
C TYR A 32 9.01 -14.14 6.66
N LEU A 33 9.08 -12.86 6.29
CA LEU A 33 10.29 -12.28 5.70
C LEU A 33 11.42 -12.21 6.71
N ASP A 34 11.14 -11.79 7.95
CA ASP A 34 12.11 -11.74 9.05
C ASP A 34 12.65 -13.15 9.36
N GLU A 35 11.79 -14.18 9.36
CA GLU A 35 12.21 -15.57 9.54
C GLU A 35 13.12 -16.05 8.40
N ALA A 36 12.74 -15.80 7.14
CA ALA A 36 13.53 -16.19 5.98
C ALA A 36 14.90 -15.51 5.94
N ILE A 37 14.95 -14.19 6.19
CA ILE A 37 16.19 -13.41 6.25
C ILE A 37 17.06 -13.88 7.44
N GLY A 38 16.44 -14.23 8.57
CA GLY A 38 17.14 -14.80 9.71
C GLY A 38 17.86 -16.10 9.38
N ILE A 39 17.21 -16.99 8.63
CA ILE A 39 17.82 -18.24 8.15
C ILE A 39 18.95 -17.95 7.16
N GLU A 40 18.76 -17.02 6.22
CA GLU A 40 19.78 -16.62 5.24
C GLU A 40 21.03 -16.06 5.95
N ASN A 41 20.87 -15.17 6.92
CA ASN A 41 21.98 -14.62 7.71
C ASN A 41 22.74 -15.73 8.46
N GLN A 42 22.03 -16.71 9.06
CA GLN A 42 22.68 -17.84 9.71
C GLN A 42 23.50 -18.70 8.75
N VAL A 43 23.06 -18.86 7.51
CA VAL A 43 23.83 -19.55 6.46
C VAL A 43 25.07 -18.75 6.11
N LEU A 44 24.96 -17.43 5.94
CA LEU A 44 26.08 -16.54 5.63
C LEU A 44 27.15 -16.53 6.74
N PHE A 45 26.73 -16.54 8.01
CA PHE A 45 27.67 -16.65 9.14
C PHE A 45 28.39 -18.00 9.16
N LYS A 46 27.71 -19.09 8.77
CA LYS A 46 28.30 -20.43 8.70
C LYS A 46 29.23 -20.62 7.51
N SER A 47 28.95 -19.98 6.36
CA SER A 47 29.83 -20.02 5.20
C SER A 47 31.04 -19.09 5.33
N GLY A 48 31.03 -18.18 6.32
CA GLY A 48 32.07 -17.18 6.53
C GLY A 48 31.98 -15.99 5.58
N GLU A 49 30.86 -15.86 4.85
CA GLU A 49 30.59 -14.73 3.96
C GLU A 49 30.12 -13.48 4.74
N ALA A 50 29.65 -13.66 5.98
CA ALA A 50 29.34 -12.58 6.90
C ALA A 50 29.85 -12.90 8.31
N GLU A 51 30.07 -11.87 9.12
CA GLU A 51 30.48 -12.02 10.52
C GLU A 51 29.33 -11.71 11.48
N ASP A 52 29.05 -12.64 12.39
CA ASP A 52 28.06 -12.46 13.47
C ASP A 52 28.64 -11.55 14.56
N THR A 53 28.56 -10.24 14.32
CA THR A 53 29.09 -9.20 15.21
C THR A 53 28.00 -8.28 15.72
N PRO A 54 28.17 -7.67 16.90
CA PRO A 54 27.24 -6.65 17.39
C PRO A 54 27.04 -5.48 16.41
N GLN A 55 28.09 -5.12 15.67
CA GLN A 55 28.06 -4.05 14.67
C GLN A 55 27.14 -4.41 13.49
N PHE A 56 27.21 -5.66 13.01
CA PHE A 56 26.31 -6.16 11.96
C PHE A 56 24.84 -6.01 12.37
N TRP A 57 24.48 -6.41 13.60
CA TRP A 57 23.09 -6.36 14.06
C TRP A 57 22.56 -4.93 14.23
N VAL A 58 23.41 -3.98 14.60
CA VAL A 58 23.02 -2.56 14.65
C VAL A 58 22.67 -2.04 13.26
N GLU A 59 23.53 -2.32 12.27
CA GLU A 59 23.27 -1.90 10.88
C GLU A 59 22.05 -2.61 10.29
N TYR A 60 21.99 -3.93 10.46
CA TYR A 60 20.86 -4.77 10.04
C TYR A 60 19.53 -4.23 10.57
N ASN A 61 19.42 -3.98 11.86
CA ASN A 61 18.18 -3.49 12.48
C ASN A 61 17.81 -2.10 11.94
N SER A 62 18.78 -1.19 11.79
CA SER A 62 18.51 0.14 11.25
C SER A 62 17.99 0.09 9.80
N TYR A 63 18.54 -0.81 8.98
CA TYR A 63 18.08 -1.01 7.61
C TYR A 63 16.70 -1.65 7.56
N ARG A 64 16.41 -2.57 8.50
CA ARG A 64 15.10 -3.23 8.63
C ARG A 64 14.01 -2.25 9.03
N ASP A 65 14.28 -1.38 9.99
CA ASP A 65 13.35 -0.33 10.39
C ASP A 65 13.04 0.63 9.24
N TRP A 66 14.06 1.01 8.46
CA TRP A 66 13.88 1.85 7.28
C TRP A 66 13.01 1.18 6.20
N GLN A 67 13.25 -0.09 5.91
CA GLN A 67 12.47 -0.80 4.90
C GLN A 67 11.01 -1.04 5.34
N LYS A 68 10.78 -1.40 6.60
CA LYS A 68 9.44 -1.60 7.17
C LYS A 68 8.62 -0.30 7.20
N SER A 69 9.25 0.81 7.61
CA SER A 69 8.61 2.13 7.57
C SER A 69 8.37 2.61 6.12
N GLY A 70 9.32 2.34 5.22
CA GLY A 70 9.19 2.61 3.79
C GLY A 70 8.02 1.86 3.14
N GLN A 71 7.77 0.60 3.51
CA GLN A 71 6.61 -0.16 3.05
C GLN A 71 5.29 0.51 3.43
N LEU A 72 5.18 1.02 4.66
CA LEU A 72 3.96 1.68 5.12
C LEU A 72 3.69 2.97 4.31
N LEU A 73 4.74 3.78 4.10
CA LEU A 73 4.66 4.99 3.28
C LEU A 73 4.32 4.67 1.82
N ALA A 74 4.97 3.65 1.25
CA ALA A 74 4.72 3.19 -0.11
C ALA A 74 3.28 2.71 -0.29
N GLY A 75 2.74 1.98 0.69
CA GLY A 75 1.33 1.60 0.74
C GLY A 75 0.41 2.82 0.66
N GLY A 76 0.68 3.84 1.48
CA GLY A 76 -0.06 5.11 1.45
C GLY A 76 -0.02 5.81 0.09
N ILE A 77 1.16 5.95 -0.53
CA ILE A 77 1.32 6.58 -1.86
C ILE A 77 0.60 5.77 -2.94
N LEU A 78 0.68 4.44 -2.90
CA LEU A 78 -0.03 3.56 -3.82
C LEU A 78 -1.55 3.75 -3.69
N GLY A 79 -2.07 3.73 -2.47
CA GLY A 79 -3.50 3.96 -2.22
C GLY A 79 -3.95 5.37 -2.65
N MET A 80 -3.13 6.39 -2.43
CA MET A 80 -3.39 7.74 -2.93
C MET A 80 -3.47 7.78 -4.46
N SER A 81 -2.57 7.06 -5.14
CA SER A 81 -2.52 6.97 -6.61
C SER A 81 -3.75 6.26 -7.17
N ILE A 82 -4.15 5.14 -6.55
CA ILE A 82 -5.37 4.40 -6.91
C ILE A 82 -6.62 5.25 -6.64
N GLY A 83 -6.66 5.93 -5.50
CA GLY A 83 -7.72 6.88 -5.17
C GLY A 83 -7.84 7.98 -6.22
N ALA A 84 -6.74 8.63 -6.58
CA ALA A 84 -6.70 9.65 -7.63
C ALA A 84 -7.22 9.13 -8.96
N LEU A 85 -6.78 7.93 -9.38
CA LEU A 85 -7.23 7.29 -10.62
C LEU A 85 -8.76 7.11 -10.62
N PHE A 86 -9.32 6.48 -9.59
CA PHE A 86 -10.77 6.29 -9.49
C PHE A 86 -11.53 7.61 -9.36
N GLY A 87 -10.97 8.59 -8.66
CA GLY A 87 -11.55 9.94 -8.55
C GLY A 87 -11.66 10.65 -9.90
N VAL A 88 -10.60 10.59 -10.71
CA VAL A 88 -10.59 11.15 -12.07
C VAL A 88 -11.59 10.43 -12.97
N VAL A 89 -11.56 9.09 -12.98
CA VAL A 89 -12.52 8.30 -13.78
C VAL A 89 -13.96 8.62 -13.38
N PHE A 90 -14.26 8.67 -12.07
CA PHE A 90 -15.59 9.04 -11.59
C PHE A 90 -16.00 10.47 -12.01
N ALA A 91 -15.08 11.43 -11.93
CA ALA A 91 -15.34 12.81 -12.32
C ALA A 91 -15.71 12.95 -13.81
N TYR A 92 -15.12 12.14 -14.69
CA TYR A 92 -15.46 12.12 -16.12
C TYR A 92 -16.71 11.26 -16.42
N SER A 93 -16.88 10.11 -15.78
CA SER A 93 -17.97 9.17 -16.07
C SER A 93 -19.32 9.54 -15.43
N ARG A 94 -19.36 10.43 -14.44
CA ARG A 94 -20.58 10.81 -13.68
C ARG A 94 -21.79 11.20 -14.55
N ASN A 95 -21.55 11.79 -15.73
CA ASN A 95 -22.58 12.26 -16.66
C ASN A 95 -23.07 11.17 -17.63
N SER A 96 -22.30 10.08 -17.79
CA SER A 96 -22.67 8.93 -18.64
C SER A 96 -23.29 7.78 -17.84
N LEU A 97 -23.29 7.87 -16.50
CA LEU A 97 -23.89 6.88 -15.62
C LEU A 97 -25.42 7.10 -15.48
N PRO A 98 -26.23 6.02 -15.48
CA PRO A 98 -27.69 6.09 -15.42
C PRO A 98 -28.18 6.92 -14.23
N GLU A 99 -29.22 7.73 -14.42
CA GLU A 99 -29.71 8.68 -13.42
C GLU A 99 -30.13 7.99 -12.09
N GLY A 100 -29.70 8.57 -10.96
CA GLY A 100 -29.92 8.03 -9.62
C GLY A 100 -28.97 8.61 -8.56
N HIS A 101 -29.19 8.26 -7.27
CA HIS A 101 -28.38 8.71 -6.14
C HIS A 101 -26.87 8.43 -6.36
N THR A 102 -26.02 9.40 -6.01
CA THR A 102 -24.56 9.37 -6.17
C THR A 102 -23.90 8.09 -5.65
N VAL A 103 -24.44 7.48 -4.60
CA VAL A 103 -23.94 6.22 -4.01
C VAL A 103 -24.12 5.02 -4.96
N LYS A 104 -25.27 4.92 -5.67
CA LYS A 104 -25.52 3.83 -6.62
C LYS A 104 -24.58 3.91 -7.83
N LYS A 105 -24.26 5.13 -8.29
CA LYS A 105 -23.31 5.38 -9.39
C LYS A 105 -21.89 4.95 -9.03
N HIS A 106 -21.43 5.24 -7.80
CA HIS A 106 -20.11 4.80 -7.33
C HIS A 106 -20.03 3.28 -7.20
N LEU A 107 -21.06 2.64 -6.63
CA LEU A 107 -21.10 1.19 -6.46
C LEU A 107 -21.06 0.45 -7.80
N PHE A 108 -21.82 0.92 -8.78
CA PHE A 108 -21.83 0.32 -10.12
C PHE A 108 -20.46 0.43 -10.82
N LEU A 109 -19.82 1.60 -10.76
CA LEU A 109 -18.50 1.81 -11.38
C LEU A 109 -17.43 0.92 -10.73
N LEU A 110 -17.42 0.83 -9.40
CA LEU A 110 -16.49 -0.02 -8.65
C LEU A 110 -16.67 -1.50 -9.03
N GLN A 111 -17.93 -1.95 -9.13
CA GLN A 111 -18.28 -3.32 -9.45
C GLN A 111 -17.94 -3.68 -10.92
N SER A 112 -18.16 -2.77 -11.86
CA SER A 112 -17.76 -2.97 -13.27
C SER A 112 -16.25 -2.98 -13.48
N CYS A 113 -15.50 -2.23 -12.69
CA CYS A 113 -14.04 -2.17 -12.79
C CYS A 113 -13.38 -3.39 -12.12
N GLY A 114 -13.95 -3.90 -11.02
CA GLY A 114 -13.50 -5.14 -10.37
C GLY A 114 -13.66 -6.40 -11.25
N LEU A 115 -14.69 -6.43 -12.11
CA LEU A 115 -14.94 -7.51 -13.09
C LEU A 115 -13.99 -7.49 -14.29
N LEU A 116 -13.26 -6.39 -14.52
CA LEU A 116 -12.30 -6.23 -15.62
C LEU A 116 -10.85 -6.57 -15.20
N PHE A 117 -10.61 -6.67 -13.88
CA PHE A 117 -9.29 -6.95 -13.28
C PHE A 117 -9.26 -8.28 -12.50
N SER A 118 -10.32 -9.10 -12.57
CA SER A 118 -10.33 -10.51 -12.13
C SER A 118 -10.34 -11.42 -13.35
#